data_AF-A0A1Z9NHK8-F1
#
_entry.id   AF-A0A1Z9NHK8-F1
#
_cell.length_a   1.000
_cell.length_b   1.000
_cell.length_c   1.000
_cell.angle_alpha   90.00
_cell.angle_beta   90.00
_cell.angle_gamma   90.00
#
_symmetry.space_group_name_H-M   'P 1'
#
loop_
_entity.id
_entity.type
_entity.pdbx_description
1 polymer ?
#
loop_
_entity_poly.entity_id
_entity_poly.type
_entity_poly.pdbx_seq_one_letter_code
_entity_poly.pdbx_strand_id
1 'polypeptide(L)'
;MTPGTMIHANFTFGKHYAVVSEDRGGSLEVHPVTSRKWPEEIHPTVRIEPNEGLPFSRTSFIQVNTETISKDLVDNEFGPLPEKYFERLQEVR
;
A
#
# COMPACT_ATOMS: atom_id res chain seq x y z
N MET A 1 11.43 6.67 6.05
CA MET A 1 9.99 6.41 6.05
C MET A 1 9.71 5.22 6.92
N THR A 2 8.66 5.28 7.73
CA THR A 2 8.34 4.24 8.70
C THR A 2 7.52 3.13 8.02
N PRO A 3 7.82 1.84 8.26
CA PRO A 3 6.93 0.74 7.86
C PRO A 3 5.48 0.97 8.32
N GLY A 4 4.53 0.62 7.48
CA GLY A 4 3.11 0.91 7.67
C GLY A 4 2.67 2.30 7.22
N THR A 5 3.58 3.21 6.83
CA THR A 5 3.20 4.54 6.32
C THR A 5 2.51 4.41 4.96
N MET A 6 1.34 5.03 4.81
CA MET A 6 0.65 5.15 3.54
C MET A 6 1.18 6.35 2.75
N ILE A 7 1.47 6.11 1.49
CA ILE A 7 2.03 7.07 0.56
C ILE A 7 1.21 7.11 -0.73
N HIS A 8 1.38 8.18 -1.49
CA HIS A 8 0.99 8.26 -2.89
C HIS A 8 2.26 8.45 -3.71
N ALA A 9 2.49 7.55 -4.66
CA ALA A 9 3.72 7.51 -5.43
C ALA A 9 3.45 7.26 -6.93
N ASN A 10 4.39 7.67 -7.77
CA ASN A 10 4.32 7.50 -9.22
C ASN A 10 4.98 6.17 -9.63
N PHE A 11 4.16 5.15 -9.88
CA PHE A 11 4.62 3.87 -10.40
C PHE A 11 4.72 3.91 -11.93
N THR A 12 5.36 2.91 -12.53
CA THR A 12 5.44 2.76 -14.00
C THR A 12 4.07 2.78 -14.67
N PHE A 13 3.05 2.27 -13.98
CA PHE A 13 1.66 2.20 -14.45
C PHE A 13 0.80 3.40 -13.97
N GLY A 14 1.44 4.47 -13.50
CA GLY A 14 0.82 5.72 -13.07
C GLY A 14 0.80 5.90 -11.55
N LYS A 15 0.15 6.97 -11.10
CA LYS A 15 0.10 7.35 -9.69
C LYS A 15 -0.84 6.45 -8.89
N HIS A 16 -0.31 5.83 -7.85
CA HIS A 16 -1.04 4.89 -6.99
C HIS A 16 -0.71 5.11 -5.52
N TYR A 17 -1.65 4.74 -4.66
CA TYR A 17 -1.39 4.64 -3.24
C TYR A 17 -0.61 3.35 -2.94
N ALA A 18 0.24 3.41 -1.92
CA ALA A 18 0.96 2.25 -1.44
C ALA A 18 1.23 2.34 0.07
N VAL A 19 1.55 1.21 0.69
CA VAL A 19 1.94 1.14 2.11
C VAL A 19 3.41 0.74 2.18
N VAL A 20 4.24 1.51 2.89
CA VAL A 20 5.65 1.19 3.07
C VAL A 20 5.81 -0.10 3.86
N SER A 21 6.49 -1.09 3.30
CA SER A 21 6.93 -2.31 3.99
C SER A 21 8.28 -2.09 4.64
N GLU A 22 9.25 -1.58 3.87
CA GLU A 22 10.62 -1.39 4.32
C GLU A 22 11.23 -0.15 3.66
N ASP A 23 12.08 0.56 4.40
CA ASP A 23 12.88 1.67 3.88
C ASP A 23 14.35 1.22 3.75
N ARG A 24 14.88 1.28 2.52
CA ARG A 24 16.26 0.88 2.18
C ARG A 24 17.17 2.06 1.85
N GLY A 25 16.90 3.23 2.43
CA GLY A 25 17.71 4.44 2.26
C GLY A 25 17.40 5.20 0.97
N GLY A 26 17.58 4.57 -0.20
CA GLY A 26 17.30 5.17 -1.52
C GLY A 26 16.04 4.63 -2.22
N SER A 27 15.58 3.46 -1.83
CA SER A 27 14.35 2.84 -2.32
C SER A 27 13.45 2.44 -1.16
N LEU A 28 12.18 2.18 -1.50
CA LEU A 28 11.18 1.66 -0.59
C LEU A 28 10.67 0.34 -1.14
N GLU A 29 10.52 -0.66 -0.28
CA GLU A 29 9.60 -1.76 -0.55
C GLU A 29 8.21 -1.33 -0.10
N VAL A 30 7.23 -1.48 -0.99
CA VAL A 30 5.88 -1.00 -0.77
C VAL A 30 4.85 -2.03 -1.20
N HIS A 31 3.70 -2.03 -0.54
CA HIS A 31 2.52 -2.79 -0.89
C HIS A 31 1.58 -1.92 -1.73
N PRO A 32 1.42 -2.16 -3.04
CA PRO A 32 0.55 -1.37 -3.89
C PRO A 32 -0.92 -1.47 -3.46
N VAL A 33 -1.65 -0.36 -3.54
CA VAL A 33 -3.10 -0.34 -3.33
C VAL A 33 -3.81 -0.22 -4.66
N THR A 34 -4.74 -1.12 -4.91
CA THR A 34 -5.57 -1.14 -6.13
C THR A 34 -7.05 -1.13 -5.78
N SER A 35 -7.88 -0.55 -6.64
CA SER A 35 -9.34 -0.67 -6.51
C SER A 35 -9.92 -1.85 -7.29
N ARG A 36 -9.08 -2.66 -7.94
CA ARG A 36 -9.50 -3.87 -8.65
C ARG A 36 -9.35 -5.08 -7.73
N LYS A 37 -10.34 -5.97 -7.69
CA LYS A 37 -10.17 -7.27 -7.06
C LYS A 37 -9.43 -8.20 -8.04
N TRP A 38 -8.33 -8.77 -7.60
CA TRP A 38 -7.55 -9.77 -8.36
C TRP A 38 -7.82 -11.17 -7.79
N PRO A 39 -7.54 -12.26 -8.53
CA PRO A 39 -7.63 -13.61 -8.01
C PRO A 39 -6.71 -13.77 -6.79
N GLU A 40 -7.28 -14.04 -5.62
CA GLU A 40 -6.56 -14.04 -4.33
C GLU A 40 -5.51 -15.16 -4.24
N GLU A 41 -5.66 -16.22 -5.04
CA GLU A 41 -4.68 -17.31 -5.17
C GLU A 41 -3.35 -16.86 -5.79
N ILE A 42 -3.36 -15.76 -6.56
CA ILE A 42 -2.20 -15.23 -7.28
C ILE A 42 -1.74 -13.90 -6.66
N HIS A 43 -2.69 -13.09 -6.22
CA HIS A 43 -2.46 -11.80 -5.60
C HIS A 43 -3.18 -11.75 -4.26
N PRO A 44 -2.58 -12.27 -3.18
CA PRO A 44 -3.14 -12.11 -1.84
C PRO A 44 -3.32 -10.62 -1.54
N THR A 45 -4.50 -10.26 -1.04
CA THR A 45 -4.85 -8.85 -0.76
C THR A 45 -5.53 -8.68 0.59
N VAL A 46 -5.30 -7.52 1.21
CA VAL A 46 -6.09 -7.04 2.35
C VAL A 46 -7.12 -6.04 1.84
N ARG A 47 -8.41 -6.37 2.02
CA ARG A 47 -9.52 -5.51 1.62
C ARG A 47 -9.67 -4.33 2.58
N ILE A 48 -9.76 -3.12 2.01
CA ILE A 48 -10.06 -1.85 2.68
C ILE A 48 -11.47 -1.40 2.30
N GLU A 49 -12.29 -1.09 3.31
CA GLU A 49 -13.60 -0.47 3.11
C GLU A 49 -13.51 1.05 2.90
N PRO A 50 -14.40 1.65 2.10
CA PRO A 50 -14.42 3.10 1.90
C PRO A 50 -14.79 3.85 3.20
N ASN A 51 -14.40 5.12 3.28
CA ASN A 51 -14.75 6.05 4.37
C ASN A 51 -14.20 5.70 5.76
N GLU A 52 -13.17 4.87 5.85
CA GLU A 52 -12.54 4.52 7.14
C GLU A 52 -11.37 5.46 7.53
N GLY A 53 -11.50 6.75 7.23
CA GLY A 53 -10.46 7.74 7.49
C GLY A 53 -9.25 7.69 6.53
N LEU A 54 -9.34 6.87 5.49
CA LEU A 54 -8.35 6.75 4.41
C LEU A 54 -8.83 7.50 3.15
N PRO A 55 -7.93 7.89 2.21
CA PRO A 55 -8.27 8.64 1.00
C PRO A 55 -9.03 7.80 -0.06
N PHE A 56 -9.65 6.69 0.35
CA PHE A 56 -10.37 5.77 -0.53
C PHE A 56 -11.89 6.02 -0.44
N SER A 57 -12.47 6.50 -1.53
CA SER A 57 -13.92 6.69 -1.68
C SER A 57 -14.67 5.43 -2.12
N ARG A 58 -13.94 4.35 -2.42
CA ARG A 58 -14.46 3.04 -2.83
C ARG A 58 -13.62 1.93 -2.22
N THR A 59 -14.18 0.73 -2.17
CA THR A 59 -13.45 -0.46 -1.75
C THR A 59 -12.12 -0.58 -2.51
N SER A 60 -11.05 -0.77 -1.75
CA SER A 60 -9.68 -0.90 -2.26
C SER A 60 -9.00 -2.11 -1.64
N PHE A 61 -7.88 -2.52 -2.20
CA PHE A 61 -7.19 -3.76 -1.87
C PHE A 61 -5.70 -3.47 -1.78
N ILE A 62 -5.08 -3.72 -0.63
CA ILE A 62 -3.63 -3.69 -0.47
C ILE A 62 -3.10 -5.02 -0.96
N GLN A 63 -2.18 -5.02 -1.92
CA GLN A 63 -1.49 -6.23 -2.33
C GLN A 63 -0.47 -6.64 -1.27
N VAL A 64 -0.50 -7.89 -0.82
CA VAL A 64 0.46 -8.41 0.16
C VAL A 64 1.85 -8.56 -0.47
N ASN A 65 1.92 -8.79 -1.78
CA ASN A 65 3.18 -8.74 -2.51
C ASN A 65 3.76 -7.32 -2.49
N THR A 66 5.09 -7.22 -2.34
CA THR A 66 5.80 -5.95 -2.35
C THR A 66 6.39 -5.64 -3.72
N GLU A 67 6.49 -4.35 -4.02
CA GLU A 67 7.25 -3.81 -5.13
C GLU A 67 8.32 -2.85 -4.61
N THR A 68 9.43 -2.73 -5.33
CA THR A 68 10.46 -1.74 -5.01
C THR A 68 10.26 -0.48 -5.84
N ILE A 69 10.21 0.68 -5.19
CA ILE A 69 10.17 1.99 -5.85
C ILE A 69 11.31 2.88 -5.38
N SER A 70 11.73 3.83 -6.21
CA SER A 70 12.62 4.92 -5.75
C SER A 70 11.83 5.85 -4.82
N LYS A 71 12.48 6.33 -3.75
CA LYS A 71 11.89 7.34 -2.86
C LYS A 71 11.53 8.64 -3.56
N ASP A 72 12.26 8.99 -4.62
CA ASP A 72 12.02 10.22 -5.38
C ASP A 72 10.67 10.21 -6.14
N LEU A 73 10.03 9.03 -6.22
CA LEU A 73 8.72 8.87 -6.84
C LEU A 73 7.56 9.09 -5.86
N VAL A 74 7.84 9.34 -4.58
CA VAL A 74 6.82 9.61 -3.57
C VAL A 74 6.32 11.05 -3.70
N ASP A 75 5.05 11.21 -4.04
CA ASP A 75 4.39 12.50 -4.20
C ASP A 75 3.87 13.04 -2.86
N ASN A 76 3.32 12.17 -2.00
CA ASN A 76 2.73 12.59 -0.71
C ASN A 76 2.73 11.47 0.34
N GLU A 77 2.75 11.87 1.61
CA GLU A 77 2.65 10.99 2.78
C GLU A 77 1.34 11.26 3.55
N PHE A 78 0.63 10.20 3.94
CA PHE A 78 -0.68 10.31 4.60
C PHE A 78 -0.65 9.84 6.06
N GLY A 79 0.49 9.36 6.55
CA GLY A 79 0.65 8.81 7.90
C GLY A 79 0.48 7.28 7.95
N PRO A 80 0.46 6.69 9.15
CA PRO A 80 0.39 5.23 9.30
C PRO A 80 -0.96 4.68 8.84
N LEU A 81 -0.92 3.50 8.24
CA LEU A 81 -2.08 2.68 7.97
C LEU A 81 -2.77 2.33 9.31
N PRO A 82 -4.11 2.37 9.39
CA PRO A 82 -4.83 1.93 10.59
C PRO A 82 -4.43 0.52 11.02
N GLU A 83 -4.25 0.33 12.32
CA GLU A 83 -3.69 -0.87 12.95
C GLU A 83 -4.32 -2.17 12.43
N LYS A 84 -5.67 -2.23 12.39
CA LYS A 84 -6.42 -3.40 11.88
C LYS A 84 -6.04 -3.87 10.47
N TYR A 85 -5.55 -2.96 9.62
CA TYR A 85 -5.11 -3.30 8.27
C TYR A 85 -3.65 -3.68 8.23
N PHE A 86 -2.83 -3.06 9.09
CA PHE A 86 -1.43 -3.39 9.22
C PHE A 86 -1.23 -4.79 9.83
N GLU A 87 -1.99 -5.13 10.88
CA GLU A 87 -1.99 -6.48 11.48
C GLU A 87 -2.37 -7.54 10.43
N ARG A 88 -3.47 -7.33 9.70
CA ARG A 88 -3.89 -8.22 8.61
C ARG A 88 -2.83 -8.39 7.53
N LEU A 89 -2.07 -7.34 7.22
CA LEU A 89 -0.99 -7.41 6.24
C LEU A 89 0.16 -8.31 6.73
N GLN A 90 0.40 -8.34 8.04
CA GLN A 90 1.41 -9.20 8.66
C GLN A 90 0.95 -10.65 8.80
N GLU A 91 -0.36 -10.90 8.99
CA GLU A 91 -0.93 -12.24 9.10
C GLU A 91 -0.92 -13.02 7.78
N VAL A 92 -1.00 -12.33 6.64
CA VAL A 92 -1.13 -12.93 5.30
C VAL A 92 0.24 -13.10 4.60
N ARG A 93 1.33 -12.60 5.19
CA ARG A 93 2.69 -12.65 4.64
C ARG A 93 3.39 -13.97 4.94
#